data_AF-C7YQV0-F1
#
_entry.id   AF-C7YQV0-F1
#
_cell.length_a   1.000
_cell.length_b   1.000
_cell.length_c   1.000
_cell.angle_alpha   90.00
_cell.angle_beta   90.00
_cell.angle_gamma   90.00
#
_symmetry.space_group_name_H-M   'P 1'
#
loop_
_entity.id
_entity.type
_entity.pdbx_description
1 polymer ?
#
loop_
_entity_poly.entity_id
_entity_poly.type
_entity_poly.pdbx_seq_one_letter_code
_entity_poly.pdbx_strand_id
1 'polypeptide(L)'
;MGYRPSTISLARELIGSGVWGKSPQYRNIESRFKKIVQEGKDRDALTAEGERLYNLGMYDAAVKVLQRALGPEGTEFEWKYHCQLCLGRSYLKLGRTTEAKEVLEGVEGAGSGEAAVELAEMLRTSGPDKMEQYLYTAGINGRLEMFRQLSEIEFEKEARETDKEAKKTHNLWAMEWSRLADEREKI
;
A
#
# COMPACT_ATOMS: atom_id res chain seq x y z
N MET A 1 4.98 7.09 32.53
CA MET A 1 4.93 7.50 31.10
C MET A 1 5.58 6.48 30.14
N GLY A 2 5.92 5.24 30.53
CA GLY A 2 6.80 4.38 29.71
C GLY A 2 6.17 3.29 28.83
N TYR A 3 4.85 3.21 28.65
CA TYR A 3 4.20 2.06 27.98
C TYR A 3 3.36 2.40 26.75
N ARG A 4 3.24 3.67 26.35
CA ARG A 4 2.35 4.07 25.25
C ARG A 4 2.83 3.55 23.89
N PRO A 5 4.06 3.88 23.44
CA PRO A 5 4.57 3.40 22.16
C PRO A 5 4.55 1.87 22.08
N SER A 6 5.00 1.17 23.13
CA SER A 6 4.99 -0.30 23.17
C SER A 6 3.60 -0.91 23.15
N THR A 7 2.59 -0.28 23.77
CA THR A 7 1.19 -0.72 23.65
C THR A 7 0.68 -0.57 22.22
N ILE A 8 1.04 0.51 21.53
CA ILE A 8 0.61 0.80 20.16
C ILE A 8 1.29 -0.15 19.16
N SER A 9 2.62 -0.31 19.24
CA SER A 9 3.36 -1.23 18.37
C SER A 9 2.90 -2.67 18.55
N LEU A 10 2.72 -3.14 19.79
CA LEU A 10 2.23 -4.49 20.05
C LEU A 10 0.78 -4.67 19.60
N ALA A 11 -0.08 -3.67 19.78
CA ALA A 11 -1.44 -3.71 19.26
C ALA A 11 -1.45 -3.88 17.73
N ARG A 12 -0.63 -3.10 17.01
CA ARG A 12 -0.51 -3.21 15.56
C ARG A 12 -0.02 -4.60 15.13
N GLU A 13 0.97 -5.16 15.80
CA GLU A 13 1.44 -6.53 15.53
C GLU A 13 0.33 -7.57 15.70
N LEU A 14 -0.48 -7.45 16.76
CA LEU A 14 -1.63 -8.33 16.98
C LEU A 14 -2.72 -8.15 15.91
N ILE A 15 -2.91 -6.93 15.42
CA ILE A 15 -3.84 -6.63 14.32
C ILE A 15 -3.35 -7.25 13.01
N GLY A 16 -2.08 -7.05 12.67
CA GLY A 16 -1.47 -7.56 11.43
C GLY A 16 -1.35 -9.08 11.39
N SER A 17 -1.02 -9.71 12.51
CA SER A 17 -1.00 -11.18 12.66
C SER A 17 -2.39 -11.80 12.78
N GLY A 18 -3.45 -10.99 12.89
CA GLY A 18 -4.83 -11.46 13.07
C GLY A 18 -5.10 -12.12 14.41
N VAL A 19 -4.24 -11.92 15.42
CA VAL A 19 -4.38 -12.46 16.79
C VAL A 19 -5.23 -11.54 17.69
N TRP A 20 -5.44 -10.28 17.29
CA TRP A 20 -6.25 -9.31 18.02
C TRP A 20 -7.64 -9.86 18.39
N GLY A 21 -8.00 -9.79 19.67
CA GLY A 21 -9.27 -10.24 20.21
C GLY A 21 -9.40 -11.76 20.37
N LYS A 22 -8.43 -12.55 19.92
CA LYS A 22 -8.48 -14.02 19.95
C LYS A 22 -7.82 -14.62 21.19
N SER A 23 -6.77 -13.99 21.73
CA SER A 23 -6.00 -14.57 22.84
C SER A 23 -6.25 -13.83 24.17
N PRO A 24 -6.70 -14.53 25.24
CA PRO A 24 -6.93 -13.93 26.54
C PRO A 24 -5.72 -13.23 27.15
N GLN A 25 -4.50 -13.68 26.82
CA GLN A 25 -3.26 -13.12 27.36
C GLN A 25 -3.00 -11.67 26.93
N TYR A 26 -3.60 -11.22 25.83
CA TYR A 26 -3.43 -9.85 25.32
C TYR A 26 -4.56 -8.90 25.72
N ARG A 27 -5.60 -9.35 26.43
CA ARG A 27 -6.76 -8.51 26.82
C ARG A 27 -6.36 -7.22 27.53
N ASN A 28 -5.33 -7.26 28.38
CA ASN A 28 -4.84 -6.09 29.08
C ASN A 28 -4.22 -5.05 28.12
N ILE A 29 -3.48 -5.50 27.12
CA ILE A 29 -2.89 -4.64 26.09
C ILE A 29 -3.98 -4.07 25.19
N GLU A 30 -4.92 -4.91 24.75
CA GLU A 30 -6.05 -4.46 23.92
C GLU A 30 -6.90 -3.40 24.64
N SER A 31 -7.17 -3.59 25.94
CA SER A 31 -7.90 -2.62 26.75
C SER A 31 -7.16 -1.29 26.88
N ARG A 32 -5.83 -1.34 27.08
CA ARG A 32 -5.00 -0.12 27.12
C ARG A 32 -4.97 0.59 25.77
N PHE A 33 -4.81 -0.15 24.68
CA PHE A 33 -4.85 0.41 23.33
C PHE A 33 -6.20 1.08 23.04
N LYS A 34 -7.33 0.41 23.36
CA LYS A 34 -8.66 0.99 23.22
C LYS A 34 -8.81 2.32 23.98
N LYS A 35 -8.25 2.43 25.19
CA LYS A 35 -8.23 3.70 25.94
C LYS A 35 -7.43 4.79 25.23
N ILE A 36 -6.26 4.45 24.66
CA ILE A 36 -5.45 5.41 23.89
C ILE A 36 -6.22 5.90 22.65
N VAL A 37 -6.87 4.98 21.93
CA VAL A 37 -7.71 5.32 20.77
C VAL A 37 -8.90 6.21 21.16
N GLN A 38 -9.54 5.94 22.30
CA GLN A 38 -10.66 6.74 22.81
C GLN A 38 -10.26 8.19 23.15
N GLU A 39 -9.06 8.40 23.71
CA GLU A 39 -8.52 9.75 23.88
C GLU A 39 -8.35 10.45 22.52
N GLY A 40 -7.96 9.68 21.50
CA GLY A 40 -7.93 10.05 20.09
C GLY A 40 -7.10 11.30 19.78
N LYS A 41 -6.00 11.44 20.53
CA LYS A 41 -4.93 12.41 20.32
C LYS A 41 -3.71 11.80 19.64
N ASP A 42 -3.55 10.48 19.77
CA ASP A 42 -2.41 9.73 19.28
C ASP A 42 -2.67 9.20 17.86
N ARG A 43 -1.93 9.73 16.89
CA ARG A 43 -2.14 9.46 15.46
C ARG A 43 -1.70 8.07 15.05
N ASP A 44 -0.66 7.53 15.69
CA ASP A 44 -0.21 6.16 15.45
C ASP A 44 -1.24 5.16 15.99
N ALA A 45 -1.81 5.44 17.17
CA ALA A 45 -2.91 4.63 17.70
C ALA A 45 -4.16 4.68 16.82
N LEU A 46 -4.53 5.86 16.33
CA LEU A 46 -5.65 6.00 15.39
C LEU A 46 -5.36 5.27 14.06
N THR A 47 -4.11 5.29 13.59
CA THR A 47 -3.70 4.56 12.38
C THR A 47 -3.88 3.05 12.54
N ALA A 48 -3.40 2.47 13.65
CA ALA A 48 -3.61 1.05 13.94
C ALA A 48 -5.09 0.69 14.11
N GLU A 49 -5.91 1.57 14.71
CA GLU A 49 -7.36 1.35 14.77
C GLU A 49 -8.01 1.38 13.37
N GLY A 50 -7.57 2.29 12.51
CA GLY A 50 -8.00 2.35 11.11
C GLY A 50 -7.68 1.07 10.35
N GLU A 51 -6.46 0.55 10.49
CA GLU A 51 -6.04 -0.75 9.94
C GLU A 51 -6.90 -1.90 10.47
N ARG A 52 -7.18 -1.91 11.78
CA ARG A 52 -8.06 -2.92 12.39
C ARG A 52 -9.46 -2.89 11.79
N LEU A 53 -10.03 -1.71 11.62
CA LEU A 53 -11.37 -1.54 11.02
C LEU A 53 -11.39 -1.97 9.56
N TYR A 54 -10.32 -1.66 8.81
CA TYR A 54 -10.14 -2.14 7.44
C TYR A 54 -10.11 -3.67 7.37
N ASN A 55 -9.34 -4.33 8.25
CA ASN A 55 -9.25 -5.79 8.32
C ASN A 55 -10.59 -6.46 8.70
N LEU A 56 -11.49 -5.73 9.37
CA LEU A 56 -12.85 -6.17 9.68
C LEU A 56 -13.87 -5.90 8.56
N GLY A 57 -13.45 -5.30 7.44
CA GLY A 57 -14.35 -4.90 6.36
C GLY A 57 -15.18 -3.64 6.68
N MET A 58 -14.90 -2.94 7.77
CA MET A 58 -15.61 -1.74 8.19
C MET A 58 -15.00 -0.49 7.54
N TYR A 59 -15.01 -0.46 6.20
CA TYR A 59 -14.23 0.51 5.42
C TYR A 59 -14.63 1.98 5.68
N ASP A 60 -15.93 2.29 5.80
CA ASP A 60 -16.37 3.64 6.15
C ASP A 60 -15.88 4.11 7.52
N ALA A 61 -15.82 3.20 8.49
CA ALA A 61 -15.29 3.50 9.82
C ALA A 61 -13.77 3.69 9.77
N ALA A 62 -13.06 2.85 9.00
CA ALA A 62 -11.64 2.98 8.78
C ALA A 62 -11.30 4.35 8.18
N VAL A 63 -11.99 4.78 7.12
CA VAL A 63 -11.80 6.10 6.50
C VAL A 63 -11.91 7.22 7.52
N LYS A 64 -12.98 7.24 8.33
CA LYS A 64 -13.20 8.29 9.35
C LYS A 64 -12.07 8.36 10.37
N VAL A 65 -11.59 7.20 10.82
CA VAL A 65 -10.50 7.12 11.81
C VAL A 65 -9.17 7.53 11.20
N LEU A 66 -8.87 7.10 9.98
CA LEU A 66 -7.62 7.39 9.26
C LEU A 66 -7.54 8.86 8.85
N GLN A 67 -8.63 9.47 8.37
CA GLN A 67 -8.70 10.91 8.13
C GLN A 67 -8.44 11.72 9.40
N ARG A 68 -9.01 11.28 10.53
CA ARG A 68 -8.74 11.90 11.83
C ARG A 68 -7.28 11.76 12.24
N ALA A 69 -6.65 10.62 11.95
CA ALA A 69 -5.23 10.40 12.21
C ALA A 69 -4.34 11.36 11.38
N LEU A 70 -4.62 11.49 10.08
CA LEU A 70 -3.89 12.41 9.20
C LEU A 70 -4.02 13.87 9.65
N GLY A 71 -5.22 14.29 10.07
CA GLY A 71 -5.46 15.65 10.55
C GLY A 71 -5.18 16.71 9.49
N PRO A 72 -4.81 17.95 9.88
CA PRO A 72 -4.46 19.02 8.95
C PRO A 72 -3.20 18.69 8.13
N GLU A 73 -3.13 19.24 6.92
CA GLU A 73 -1.97 19.13 6.03
C GLU A 73 -0.67 19.60 6.71
N GLY A 74 0.46 18.96 6.37
CA GLY A 74 1.78 19.25 6.98
C GLY A 74 2.00 18.62 8.36
N THR A 75 1.00 17.90 8.89
CA THR A 75 1.16 17.10 10.10
C THR A 75 2.12 15.93 9.86
N GLU A 76 3.15 15.81 10.71
CA GLU A 76 4.07 14.66 10.72
C GLU A 76 3.80 13.73 11.92
N PHE A 77 3.91 12.43 11.68
CA PHE A 77 3.86 11.35 12.68
C PHE A 77 4.47 10.07 12.10
N GLU A 78 4.89 9.15 12.97
CA GLU A 78 5.70 7.99 12.60
C GLU A 78 5.02 7.14 11.51
N TRP A 79 3.72 6.88 11.65
CA TRP A 79 2.99 5.99 10.75
C TRP A 79 2.20 6.72 9.65
N LYS A 80 2.58 7.94 9.31
CA LYS A 80 1.87 8.74 8.29
C LYS A 80 1.72 8.02 6.95
N TYR A 81 2.82 7.46 6.44
CA TYR A 81 2.80 6.71 5.18
C TYR A 81 1.87 5.49 5.24
N HIS A 82 1.93 4.72 6.33
CA HIS A 82 1.05 3.57 6.54
C HIS A 82 -0.42 3.99 6.66
N CYS A 83 -0.70 5.12 7.32
CA CYS A 83 -2.02 5.68 7.42
C CYS A 83 -2.61 6.06 6.05
N GLN A 84 -1.82 6.72 5.20
CA GLN A 84 -2.22 7.05 3.84
C GLN A 84 -2.47 5.80 2.99
N LEU A 85 -1.62 4.77 3.10
CA LEU A 85 -1.84 3.48 2.43
C LEU A 85 -3.15 2.81 2.87
N CYS A 86 -3.38 2.70 4.17
CA CYS A 86 -4.64 2.15 4.69
C CYS A 86 -5.86 2.97 4.25
N LEU A 87 -5.73 4.29 4.16
CA LEU A 87 -6.81 5.17 3.72
C LEU A 87 -7.11 4.98 2.24
N GLY A 88 -6.08 4.95 1.39
CA GLY A 88 -6.20 4.67 -0.04
C GLY A 88 -6.87 3.33 -0.30
N ARG A 89 -6.41 2.26 0.37
CA ARG A 89 -7.03 0.92 0.31
C ARG A 89 -8.49 0.93 0.75
N SER A 90 -8.80 1.66 1.82
CA SER A 90 -10.18 1.78 2.32
C SER A 90 -11.08 2.46 1.29
N TYR A 91 -10.61 3.50 0.61
CA TYR A 91 -11.35 4.14 -0.48
C TYR A 91 -11.56 3.21 -1.67
N LEU A 92 -10.55 2.42 -2.05
CA LEU A 92 -10.69 1.42 -3.12
C LEU A 92 -11.77 0.38 -2.81
N LYS A 93 -11.81 -0.12 -1.57
CA LYS A 93 -12.86 -1.06 -1.14
C LYS A 93 -14.26 -0.43 -1.14
N LEU A 94 -14.37 0.89 -1.06
CA LEU A 94 -15.62 1.64 -1.17
C LEU A 94 -15.95 2.08 -2.62
N GLY A 95 -15.11 1.76 -3.60
CA GLY A 95 -15.27 2.23 -4.98
C GLY A 95 -14.98 3.72 -5.18
N ARG A 96 -14.36 4.38 -4.20
CA ARG A 96 -14.01 5.81 -4.20
C ARG A 96 -12.65 6.02 -4.86
N THR A 97 -12.58 5.73 -6.16
CA THR A 97 -11.32 5.65 -6.92
C THR A 97 -10.58 6.98 -7.00
N THR A 98 -11.30 8.10 -7.11
CA THR A 98 -10.69 9.44 -7.18
C THR A 98 -9.96 9.77 -5.88
N GLU A 99 -10.63 9.61 -4.72
CA GLU A 99 -10.03 9.90 -3.42
C GLU A 99 -8.90 8.91 -3.07
N ALA A 100 -9.02 7.64 -3.48
CA ALA A 100 -7.94 6.68 -3.35
C ALA A 100 -6.69 7.15 -4.09
N LYS A 101 -6.87 7.61 -5.34
CA LYS A 101 -5.77 8.07 -6.19
C LYS A 101 -5.08 9.29 -5.59
N GLU A 102 -5.85 10.30 -5.19
CA GLU A 102 -5.30 11.53 -4.59
C GLU A 102 -4.45 11.22 -3.34
N VAL A 103 -4.93 10.32 -2.47
CA VAL A 103 -4.18 9.93 -1.27
C VAL A 103 -2.91 9.17 -1.64
N LEU A 104 -2.98 8.20 -2.55
CA LEU A 104 -1.85 7.33 -2.91
C LEU A 104 -0.78 8.07 -3.72
N GLU A 105 -1.14 8.98 -4.63
CA GLU A 105 -0.18 9.86 -5.33
C GLU A 105 0.57 10.76 -4.32
N GLY A 106 -0.07 11.14 -3.20
CA GLY A 106 0.56 11.86 -2.10
C GLY A 106 1.53 11.03 -1.25
N VAL A 107 1.61 9.70 -1.42
CA VAL A 107 2.51 8.80 -0.67
C VAL A 107 3.89 8.67 -1.33
N GLU A 108 4.02 9.05 -2.61
CA GLU A 108 5.19 8.72 -3.44
C GLU A 108 6.51 9.38 -3.02
N GLY A 109 6.47 10.33 -2.08
CA GLY A 109 7.65 11.02 -1.54
C GLY A 109 8.61 10.18 -0.69
N ALA A 110 8.31 8.91 -0.41
CA ALA A 110 9.20 8.04 0.37
C ALA A 110 9.17 6.58 -0.09
N GLY A 111 9.67 6.28 -1.29
CA GLY A 111 10.16 4.94 -1.67
C GLY A 111 9.21 3.75 -1.45
N SER A 112 7.91 3.98 -1.31
CA SER A 112 6.96 2.92 -1.00
C SER A 112 6.54 2.24 -2.29
N GLY A 113 7.24 1.16 -2.62
CA GLY A 113 6.81 0.26 -3.70
C GLY A 113 5.37 -0.23 -3.50
N GLU A 114 4.84 -0.23 -2.28
CA GLU A 114 3.45 -0.60 -2.01
C GLU A 114 2.42 0.38 -2.59
N ALA A 115 2.62 1.69 -2.43
CA ALA A 115 1.69 2.67 -2.99
C ALA A 115 1.65 2.57 -4.53
N ALA A 116 2.82 2.39 -5.13
CA ALA A 116 2.96 2.23 -6.57
C ALA A 116 2.28 0.96 -7.09
N VAL A 117 2.34 -0.16 -6.37
CA VAL A 117 1.58 -1.38 -6.74
C VAL A 117 0.07 -1.09 -6.76
N GLU A 118 -0.46 -0.47 -5.71
CA GLU A 118 -1.90 -0.17 -5.63
C GLU A 118 -2.34 0.80 -6.75
N LEU A 119 -1.55 1.83 -7.06
CA LEU A 119 -1.80 2.76 -8.17
C LEU A 119 -1.74 2.06 -9.54
N ALA A 120 -0.80 1.14 -9.74
CA ALA A 120 -0.71 0.36 -10.97
C ALA A 120 -1.96 -0.52 -11.17
N GLU A 121 -2.41 -1.22 -10.12
CA GLU A 121 -3.62 -2.04 -10.17
C GLU A 121 -4.87 -1.22 -10.50
N MET A 122 -5.01 -0.02 -9.93
CA MET A 122 -6.11 0.90 -10.22
C MET A 122 -6.16 1.31 -11.71
N LEU A 123 -4.99 1.56 -12.30
CA LEU A 123 -4.87 2.12 -13.64
C LEU A 123 -4.85 1.07 -14.75
N ARG A 124 -4.83 -0.23 -14.41
CA ARG A 124 -4.81 -1.35 -15.35
C ARG A 124 -5.88 -1.28 -16.44
N THR A 125 -7.02 -0.65 -16.16
CA THR A 125 -8.14 -0.53 -17.12
C THR A 125 -8.31 0.89 -17.71
N SER A 126 -7.70 1.91 -17.11
CA SER A 126 -8.05 3.31 -17.37
C SER A 126 -6.86 4.20 -17.77
N GLY A 127 -5.63 3.72 -17.65
CA GLY A 127 -4.43 4.49 -18.00
C GLY A 127 -3.18 3.63 -18.12
N PRO A 128 -2.99 2.89 -19.23
CA PRO A 128 -1.91 1.91 -19.36
C PRO A 128 -0.52 2.52 -19.24
N ASP A 129 -0.29 3.70 -19.82
CA ASP A 129 1.03 4.36 -19.77
C ASP A 129 1.44 4.74 -18.34
N LYS A 130 0.48 5.23 -17.54
CA LYS A 130 0.74 5.58 -16.13
C LYS A 130 0.86 4.33 -15.25
N MET A 131 0.10 3.28 -15.54
CA MET A 131 0.25 1.99 -14.87
C MET A 131 1.69 1.48 -15.01
N GLU A 132 2.25 1.48 -16.21
CA GLU A 132 3.61 0.97 -16.46
C GLU A 132 4.67 1.76 -15.66
N GLN A 133 4.50 3.09 -15.55
CA GLN A 133 5.36 3.92 -14.71
C GLN A 133 5.30 3.51 -13.24
N TYR A 134 4.11 3.24 -12.69
CA TYR A 134 3.98 2.80 -11.31
C TYR A 134 4.52 1.38 -11.09
N LEU A 135 4.34 0.46 -12.05
CA LEU A 135 4.95 -0.88 -11.99
C LEU A 135 6.49 -0.78 -11.95
N TYR A 136 7.07 0.10 -12.77
CA TYR A 136 8.50 0.37 -12.77
C TYR A 136 8.96 0.93 -11.41
N THR A 137 8.26 1.95 -10.89
CA THR A 137 8.53 2.54 -9.57
C THR A 137 8.45 1.50 -8.46
N ALA A 138 7.47 0.60 -8.50
CA ALA A 138 7.36 -0.48 -7.53
C ALA A 138 8.55 -1.46 -7.64
N GLY A 139 8.94 -1.83 -8.87
CA GLY A 139 10.07 -2.70 -9.16
C GLY A 139 11.39 -2.18 -8.60
N ILE A 140 11.73 -0.92 -8.86
CA ILE A 140 12.96 -0.30 -8.34
C ILE A 140 12.96 -0.14 -6.81
N ASN A 141 11.77 -0.08 -6.19
CA ASN A 141 11.60 -0.06 -4.73
C ASN A 141 11.48 -1.47 -4.11
N GLY A 142 11.97 -2.51 -4.81
CA GLY A 142 12.12 -3.86 -4.26
C GLY A 142 10.96 -4.81 -4.52
N ARG A 143 9.90 -4.39 -5.23
CA ARG A 143 8.82 -5.29 -5.67
C ARG A 143 9.18 -5.90 -7.03
N LEU A 144 10.20 -6.77 -7.07
CA LEU A 144 10.73 -7.34 -8.33
C LEU A 144 9.68 -8.06 -9.19
N GLU A 145 8.65 -8.63 -8.57
CA GLU A 145 7.47 -9.20 -9.24
C GLU A 145 6.78 -8.22 -10.19
N MET A 146 6.91 -6.91 -9.98
CA MET A 146 6.34 -5.91 -10.90
C MET A 146 7.11 -5.83 -12.22
N PHE A 147 8.40 -6.17 -12.25
CA PHE A 147 9.13 -6.34 -13.51
C PHE A 147 8.63 -7.55 -14.29
N ARG A 148 8.14 -8.61 -13.62
CA ARG A 148 7.48 -9.73 -14.31
C ARG A 148 6.19 -9.27 -15.00
N GLN A 149 5.38 -8.45 -14.34
CA GLN A 149 4.19 -7.87 -14.96
C GLN A 149 4.52 -6.95 -16.15
N LEU A 150 5.56 -6.13 -16.04
CA LEU A 150 6.04 -5.31 -17.16
C LEU A 150 6.50 -6.17 -18.34
N SER A 151 7.18 -7.30 -18.07
CA SER A 151 7.58 -8.26 -19.10
C SER A 151 6.37 -8.86 -19.82
N GLU A 152 5.35 -9.29 -19.08
CA GLU A 152 4.10 -9.82 -19.64
C GLU A 152 3.39 -8.79 -20.54
N ILE A 153 3.31 -7.54 -20.09
CA ILE A 153 2.72 -6.43 -20.88
C ILE A 153 3.47 -6.23 -22.19
N GLU A 154 4.81 -6.22 -22.17
CA GLU A 154 5.62 -6.06 -23.38
C GLU A 154 5.50 -7.25 -24.34
N PHE A 155 5.39 -8.49 -23.83
CA PHE A 155 5.07 -9.66 -24.66
C PHE A 155 3.67 -9.56 -25.29
N GLU A 156 2.67 -9.06 -24.56
CA GLU A 156 1.34 -8.82 -25.14
C GLU A 156 1.36 -7.75 -26.25
N LYS A 157 2.15 -6.68 -26.07
CA LYS A 157 2.35 -5.65 -27.11
C LYS A 157 3.04 -6.24 -28.34
N GLU A 158 4.13 -7.00 -28.15
CA GLU A 158 4.86 -7.72 -29.20
C GLU A 158 3.95 -8.63 -30.03
N ALA A 159 3.05 -9.37 -29.36
CA ALA A 159 2.14 -10.30 -30.02
C ALA A 159 1.10 -9.59 -30.89
N ARG A 160 0.70 -8.37 -30.51
CA ARG A 160 -0.30 -7.55 -31.23
C ARG A 160 0.33 -6.65 -32.31
N GLU A 161 1.65 -6.43 -32.24
CA GLU A 161 2.37 -5.55 -33.16
C GLU A 161 2.59 -6.20 -34.53
N THR A 162 2.39 -5.40 -35.58
CA THR A 162 2.54 -5.78 -36.98
C THR A 162 3.83 -5.23 -37.59
N ASP A 163 4.34 -4.11 -37.09
CA ASP A 163 5.62 -3.56 -37.52
C ASP A 163 6.81 -4.38 -36.97
N LYS A 164 7.75 -4.72 -37.85
CA LYS A 164 8.86 -5.62 -37.50
C LYS A 164 9.86 -4.98 -36.53
N GLU A 165 10.07 -3.67 -36.61
CA GLU A 165 11.04 -2.96 -35.76
C GLU A 165 10.45 -2.72 -34.36
N ALA A 166 9.19 -2.29 -34.29
CA ALA A 166 8.45 -2.14 -33.04
C ALA A 166 8.31 -3.49 -32.32
N LYS A 167 7.99 -4.56 -33.06
CA LYS A 167 7.90 -5.91 -32.50
C LYS A 167 9.22 -6.37 -31.87
N LYS A 168 10.36 -6.13 -32.55
CA LYS A 168 11.68 -6.42 -31.99
C LYS A 168 11.96 -5.60 -30.73
N THR A 169 11.55 -4.34 -30.71
CA THR A 169 11.70 -3.45 -29.55
C THR A 169 10.93 -3.97 -28.34
N HIS A 170 9.65 -4.34 -28.52
CA HIS A 170 8.84 -4.92 -27.44
C HIS A 170 9.44 -6.23 -26.92
N ASN A 171 9.92 -7.10 -27.81
CA ASN A 171 10.59 -8.33 -27.39
C ASN A 171 11.84 -8.06 -26.55
N LEU A 172 12.67 -7.08 -26.94
CA LEU A 172 13.86 -6.72 -26.17
C LEU A 172 13.51 -6.22 -24.77
N TRP A 173 12.53 -5.31 -24.65
CA TRP A 173 12.08 -4.82 -23.36
C TRP A 173 11.47 -5.91 -22.49
N ALA A 174 10.67 -6.81 -23.06
CA ALA A 174 10.10 -7.95 -22.35
C ALA A 174 11.19 -8.82 -21.72
N MET A 175 12.27 -9.09 -22.47
CA MET A 175 13.42 -9.86 -21.97
C MET A 175 14.19 -9.12 -20.88
N GLU A 176 14.44 -7.82 -21.03
CA GLU A 176 15.12 -7.01 -20.00
C GLU A 176 14.33 -6.96 -18.70
N TRP A 177 13.00 -6.81 -18.76
CA TRP A 177 12.14 -6.86 -17.59
C TRP A 177 12.11 -8.24 -16.93
N SER A 178 12.04 -9.31 -17.73
CA SER A 178 12.14 -10.68 -17.20
C SER A 178 13.47 -10.91 -16.47
N ARG A 179 14.56 -10.31 -16.98
CA ARG A 179 15.88 -10.38 -16.37
C ARG A 179 15.93 -9.67 -15.02
N LEU A 180 15.39 -8.45 -14.93
CA LEU A 180 15.33 -7.69 -13.67
C LEU A 180 14.44 -8.35 -12.60
N ALA A 181 13.47 -9.15 -13.04
CA ALA A 181 12.60 -9.93 -12.16
C ALA A 181 13.29 -11.18 -11.57
N ASP A 182 14.39 -11.67 -12.16
CA ASP A 182 15.11 -12.85 -11.66
C ASP A 182 16.14 -12.45 -10.59
N GLU A 183 15.94 -12.93 -9.36
CA GLU A 183 16.87 -12.70 -8.24
C GLU A 183 18.23 -13.39 -8.47
N ARG A 184 18.29 -14.44 -9.30
CA ARG A 184 19.49 -15.26 -9.51
C ARG A 184 20.55 -14.58 -10.36
N GLU A 185 20.19 -13.54 -11.11
CA GLU A 185 21.13 -12.78 -11.95
C GLU A 185 21.85 -11.65 -11.20
N LYS A 186 21.66 -11.52 -9.88
CA LYS A 186 22.31 -10.48 -9.04
C LYS A 186 23.61 -10.94 -8.36
N ILE A 187 24.29 -11.96 -8.90
CA ILE A 187 25.58 -12.48 -8.39
C ILE A 187 26.75 -11.67 -8.94
#